data_AF-A0A356NC46-F1
#
_entry.id   AF-A0A356NC46-F1
#
_cell.length_a   1.000
_cell.length_b   1.000
_cell.length_c   1.000
_cell.angle_alpha   90.00
_cell.angle_beta   90.00
_cell.angle_gamma   90.00
#
_symmetry.space_group_name_H-M   'P 1'
#
loop_
_entity.id
_entity.type
_entity.pdbx_description
1 polymer ?
#
loop_
_entity_poly.entity_id
_entity_poly.type
_entity_poly.pdbx_seq_one_letter_code
_entity_poly.pdbx_strand_id
1 'polypeptide(L)'
;MGRFLAEVAAAGVQVLVETHSDHVLNGIRRAVKDHTLPSEDVKMHFFRPRSEQPDGAASQTAPQVESPAIDANGNLDRWPDGFFDQFDKDMNYFAGWG
;
A
#
# COMPACT_ATOMS: atom_id res chain seq x y z
N MET A 1 4.11 -3.10 14.11
CA MET A 1 5.06 -3.81 13.23
C MET A 1 5.69 -2.89 12.19
N GLY A 2 4.93 -2.12 11.40
CA GLY A 2 5.51 -1.24 10.37
C GLY A 2 6.58 -0.26 10.85
N ARG A 3 6.39 0.37 12.02
CA ARG A 3 7.39 1.27 12.63
C ARG A 3 8.71 0.55 12.96
N PHE A 4 8.63 -0.65 13.53
CA PHE A 4 9.81 -1.46 13.82
C PHE A 4 10.59 -1.81 12.54
N LEU A 5 9.88 -2.20 11.48
CA LEU A 5 10.51 -2.48 10.18
C LEU A 5 11.18 -1.23 9.59
N ALA A 6 10.57 -0.06 9.75
CA ALA A 6 11.16 1.20 9.33
C ALA A 6 12.41 1.57 10.14
N GLU A 7 12.41 1.32 11.45
CA GLU A 7 13.61 1.50 12.30
C GLU A 7 14.76 0.56 11.89
N VAL A 8 14.45 -0.70 11.53
CA VAL A 8 15.43 -1.64 10.97
C VAL A 8 15.98 -1.13 9.64
N ALA A 9 15.12 -0.62 8.75
CA ALA A 9 15.54 -0.04 7.49
C ALA A 9 16.43 1.19 7.67
N ALA A 10 16.07 2.08 8.58
CA ALA A 10 16.85 3.27 8.93
C ALA A 10 18.23 2.94 9.52
N ALA A 11 18.41 1.75 10.07
CA ALA A 11 19.71 1.25 10.53
C ALA A 11 20.62 0.75 9.38
N GLY A 12 20.22 0.92 8.11
CA GLY A 12 20.99 0.54 6.93
C GLY A 12 20.73 -0.89 6.43
N VAL A 13 19.70 -1.56 6.95
CA VAL A 13 19.33 -2.92 6.54
C VAL A 13 18.25 -2.85 5.45
N GLN A 14 18.41 -3.59 4.35
CA GLN A 14 17.34 -3.71 3.36
C GLN A 14 16.23 -4.62 3.87
N VAL A 15 15.00 -4.10 3.94
CA VAL A 15 13.81 -4.86 4.38
C VAL A 15 12.86 -5.05 3.20
N LEU A 16 12.57 -6.30 2.87
CA LEU A 16 11.52 -6.68 1.92
C LEU A 16 10.41 -7.41 2.66
N VAL A 17 9.18 -6.93 2.55
CA VAL A 17 8.01 -7.49 3.24
C VAL A 17 6.86 -7.61 2.27
N GLU A 18 6.24 -8.79 2.25
CA GLU A 18 4.91 -9.01 1.68
C GLU A 18 3.89 -8.96 2.82
N THR A 19 2.82 -8.18 2.67
CA THR A 19 1.80 -8.04 3.71
C THR A 19 0.45 -7.66 3.14
N HIS A 20 -0.61 -8.18 3.77
CA HIS A 20 -2.00 -7.76 3.57
C HIS A 20 -2.52 -6.93 4.76
N SER A 21 -1.65 -6.50 5.67
CA SER A 21 -2.04 -5.73 6.85
C SER A 21 -1.85 -4.23 6.62
N ASP A 22 -2.96 -3.49 6.64
CA ASP A 22 -2.99 -2.02 6.61
C ASP A 22 -2.22 -1.41 7.79
N HIS A 23 -2.20 -2.06 8.95
CA HIS A 23 -1.41 -1.64 10.12
C HIS A 23 0.10 -1.63 9.86
N VAL A 24 0.62 -2.46 8.96
CA VAL A 24 2.03 -2.42 8.55
C VAL A 24 2.27 -1.16 7.72
N LEU A 25 1.45 -0.92 6.69
CA LEU A 25 1.52 0.28 5.87
C LEU A 25 1.40 1.56 6.71
N ASN A 26 0.40 1.63 7.58
CA ASN A 26 0.17 2.77 8.47
C ASN A 26 1.33 2.99 9.45
N GLY A 27 1.98 1.91 9.90
CA GLY A 27 3.20 1.99 10.70
C GLY A 27 4.38 2.60 9.94
N ILE A 28 4.58 2.23 8.68
CA ILE A 28 5.62 2.80 7.80
C ILE A 28 5.31 4.27 7.51
N ARG A 29 4.05 4.60 7.17
CA ARG A 29 3.61 5.98 6.92
C ARG A 29 3.87 6.90 8.10
N ARG A 30 3.60 6.43 9.32
CA ARG A 30 3.93 7.17 10.55
C ARG A 30 5.42 7.36 10.72
N ALA A 31 6.23 6.32 10.50
CA ALA A 31 7.69 6.42 10.61
C ALA A 31 8.30 7.43 9.61
N VAL A 32 7.76 7.51 8.38
CA VAL A 32 8.15 8.54 7.40
C VAL A 32 7.78 9.93 7.89
N LYS A 33 6.53 10.11 8.35
CA LYS A 33 6.05 11.39 8.90
C LYS A 33 6.84 11.86 10.11
N ASP A 34 7.27 10.92 10.95
CA ASP A 34 8.12 11.17 12.13
C ASP A 34 9.61 11.32 11.76
N HIS A 35 9.95 11.37 10.46
CA HIS A 35 11.31 11.49 9.92
C HIS A 35 12.28 10.39 10.39
N THR A 36 11.76 9.22 10.79
CA THR A 36 12.56 8.06 11.18
C THR A 36 13.16 7.36 9.95
N LEU A 37 12.43 7.35 8.82
CA LEU A 37 12.87 6.79 7.55
C LEU A 37 12.56 7.79 6.43
N PRO A 38 13.52 8.16 5.56
CA PRO A 38 13.26 9.02 4.41
C PRO A 38 12.21 8.40 3.48
N SER A 39 11.32 9.23 2.94
CA SER A 39 10.27 8.76 2.02
C SER A 39 10.84 8.12 0.75
N GLU A 40 12.01 8.59 0.31
CA GLU A 40 12.74 8.06 -0.85
C GLU A 40 13.26 6.64 -0.68
N ASP A 41 13.50 6.22 0.58
CA ASP A 41 13.96 4.87 0.94
C ASP A 41 12.80 3.86 1.02
N VAL A 42 11.55 4.33 0.91
CA VAL A 42 10.37 3.47 0.90
C VAL A 42 9.93 3.21 -0.55
N LYS A 43 9.73 1.94 -0.88
CA LYS A 43 9.09 1.49 -2.12
C LYS A 43 7.91 0.59 -1.77
N MET A 44 6.79 0.82 -2.46
CA MET A 44 5.58 0.02 -2.30
C MET A 44 5.16 -0.51 -3.65
N HIS A 45 4.75 -1.77 -3.67
CA HIS A 45 4.24 -2.45 -4.85
C HIS A 45 2.96 -3.18 -4.47
N PHE A 46 1.88 -2.87 -5.18
CA PHE A 46 0.61 -3.54 -5.08
C PHE A 46 0.41 -4.44 -6.29
N PHE A 47 0.08 -5.70 -6.05
CA PHE A 47 -0.17 -6.69 -7.09
C PHE A 47 -1.68 -6.92 -7.18
N ARG A 48 -2.29 -6.53 -8.30
CA ARG A 48 -3.71 -6.78 -8.54
C ARG A 48 -3.93 -8.26 -8.88
N PRO A 49 -5.08 -8.86 -8.55
CA PRO A 49 -5.45 -10.18 -9.05
C PRO A 49 -5.40 -10.19 -10.57
N ARG A 50 -4.78 -11.22 -11.14
CA ARG A 50 -4.80 -11.42 -12.59
C ARG A 50 -6.21 -11.86 -12.97
N SER A 51 -6.95 -11.06 -13.74
CA SER A 51 -8.22 -11.54 -14.30
C SER A 51 -7.90 -12.65 -15.31
N GLU A 52 -8.22 -13.90 -14.99
CA GLU A 52 -8.35 -14.93 -16.02
C GLU A 52 -9.65 -14.64 -16.77
N GLN A 53 -9.56 -13.94 -17.90
CA GLN A 53 -10.74 -13.78 -18.78
C GLN A 53 -10.92 -15.05 -19.62
N PRO A 54 -12.18 -15.54 -19.79
CA PRO A 54 -12.45 -16.80 -20.47
C PRO A 54 -12.26 -16.82 -22.00
N ASP A 55 -11.52 -15.91 -22.64
CA ASP A 55 -11.61 -15.80 -24.12
C ASP A 55 -10.53 -14.92 -24.79
N GLY A 56 -9.45 -14.54 -24.10
CA GLY A 56 -8.31 -13.89 -24.75
C GLY A 56 -8.58 -12.48 -25.30
N ALA A 57 -9.71 -11.86 -24.98
CA ALA A 57 -9.92 -10.43 -25.21
C ALA A 57 -9.22 -9.64 -24.10
N ALA A 58 -8.18 -8.87 -24.45
CA ALA A 58 -7.52 -8.00 -23.50
C ALA A 58 -8.47 -6.85 -23.10
N SER A 59 -8.99 -6.89 -21.89
CA SER A 59 -9.45 -5.67 -21.22
C SER A 59 -9.17 -5.74 -19.72
N GLN A 60 -7.89 -5.62 -19.36
CA GLN A 60 -7.52 -4.95 -18.13
C GLN A 60 -6.94 -3.60 -18.53
N THR A 61 -7.70 -2.53 -18.34
CA THR A 61 -7.22 -1.15 -18.56
C THR A 61 -6.24 -0.70 -17.47
N ALA A 62 -6.23 -1.38 -16.32
CA ALA A 62 -5.34 -1.10 -15.21
C ALA A 62 -4.07 -1.98 -15.23
N PRO A 63 -2.91 -1.46 -14.80
CA PRO A 63 -1.68 -2.23 -14.72
C PRO A 63 -1.76 -3.34 -13.65
N GLN A 64 -1.12 -4.49 -13.93
CA GLN A 64 -1.04 -5.63 -13.00
C GLN A 64 -0.31 -5.28 -11.70
N VAL A 65 0.66 -4.39 -11.77
CA VAL A 65 1.44 -3.91 -10.63
C VAL A 65 1.33 -2.40 -10.57
N GLU A 66 0.93 -1.88 -9.41
CA GLU A 66 0.93 -0.46 -9.11
C GLU A 66 2.00 -0.17 -8.07
N SER A 67 2.69 0.97 -8.20
CA SER A 67 3.75 1.34 -7.27
C SER A 67 3.50 2.72 -6.68
N PRO A 68 2.56 2.85 -5.70
CA PRO A 68 2.33 4.11 -5.01
C PRO A 68 3.62 4.63 -4.37
N ALA A 69 3.82 5.94 -4.46
CA ALA A 69 4.90 6.64 -3.78
C ALA A 69 4.39 7.26 -2.48
N ILE A 70 5.26 7.35 -1.49
CA ILE A 70 5.00 8.06 -0.24
C ILE A 70 5.72 9.41 -0.24
N ASP A 71 5.06 10.46 0.23
CA ASP A 71 5.68 11.78 0.45
C ASP A 71 6.30 11.89 1.85
N ALA A 72 7.02 12.98 2.11
CA ALA A 72 7.66 13.24 3.40
C ALA A 72 6.65 13.42 4.57
N ASN A 73 5.36 13.60 4.28
CA ASN A 73 4.29 13.70 5.29
C ASN A 73 3.60 12.35 5.56
N GLY A 74 4.03 11.28 4.89
CA GLY A 74 3.44 9.95 5.01
C GLY A 74 2.16 9.75 4.19
N ASN A 75 1.88 10.62 3.22
CA ASN A 75 0.75 10.47 2.30
C ASN A 75 1.15 9.64 1.08
N LEU A 76 0.19 8.87 0.56
CA LEU A 76 0.36 8.17 -0.72
C LEU A 76 -0.07 9.07 -1.87
N ASP A 77 0.68 9.05 -2.98
CA ASP A 77 0.32 9.75 -4.22
C ASP A 77 -0.95 9.19 -4.87
N ARG A 78 -1.22 7.90 -4.64
CA ARG A 78 -2.40 7.18 -5.11
C ARG A 78 -2.77 6.06 -4.14
N TRP A 79 -4.05 5.70 -4.13
CA TRP A 79 -4.58 4.54 -3.45
C TRP A 79 -5.16 3.59 -4.51
N PRO A 80 -4.48 2.47 -4.83
CA PRO A 80 -4.99 1.51 -5.79
C PRO A 80 -6.31 0.90 -5.31
N ASP A 81 -7.24 0.62 -6.23
CA ASP A 81 -8.48 -0.08 -5.88
C ASP A 81 -8.13 -1.47 -5.34
N GLY A 82 -8.74 -1.85 -4.21
CA GLY A 82 -8.48 -3.13 -3.55
C GLY A 82 -7.19 -3.18 -2.72
N PHE A 83 -6.45 -2.07 -2.56
CA PHE A 83 -5.20 -2.06 -1.80
C PHE A 83 -5.44 -2.36 -0.31
N PHE A 84 -6.34 -1.60 0.32
CA PHE A 84 -6.79 -1.75 1.73
C PHE A 84 -8.19 -1.15 1.94
N ASP A 85 -8.99 -1.06 0.87
CA ASP A 85 -10.26 -0.32 0.84
C ASP A 85 -11.46 -1.12 1.38
N GLN A 86 -11.27 -2.40 1.71
CA GLN A 86 -12.36 -3.27 2.13
C GLN A 86 -13.01 -2.80 3.44
N PHE A 87 -12.20 -2.33 4.41
CA PHE A 87 -12.73 -1.81 5.66
C PHE A 87 -13.59 -0.56 5.45
N ASP A 88 -13.15 0.36 4.58
CA ASP A 88 -13.91 1.57 4.25
C ASP A 88 -15.21 1.23 3.49
N LYS A 89 -15.15 0.27 2.57
CA LYS A 89 -16.32 -0.27 1.86
C LYS A 89 -17.33 -0.86 2.83
N ASP A 90 -16.88 -1.69 3.77
CA ASP A 90 -17.73 -2.31 4.77
C ASP A 90 -18.35 -1.25 5.70
N MET A 91 -17.57 -0.27 6.14
CA MET A 91 -18.06 0.83 6.98
C MET A 91 -19.11 1.68 6.25
N ASN A 92 -18.88 2.02 4.98
CA ASN A 92 -19.84 2.77 4.16
C ASN A 92 -21.14 1.98 3.94
N TYR A 93 -21.03 0.66 3.73
CA TYR A 93 -22.18 -0.24 3.64
C TYR A 93 -23.01 -0.22 4.93
N PHE A 94 -22.38 -0.38 6.09
CA PHE A 94 -23.09 -0.33 7.39
C PHE A 94 -23.65 1.04 7.73
N ALA A 95 -23.02 2.13 7.26
CA ALA A 95 -23.51 3.49 7.44
C ALA A 95 -24.68 3.85 6.50
N GLY A 96 -25.00 3.02 5.51
CA GLY A 96 -26.04 3.27 4.50
C GLY A 96 -25.64 4.28 3.43
N TRP A 97 -24.34 4.41 3.15
CA TRP A 97 -23.76 5.35 2.19
C TRP A 97 -23.36 4.68 0.86
N GLY A 98 -23.68 3.39 0.72
CA GLY A 98 -23.42 2.58 -0.48
C GLY A 98 -24.50 2.65 -1.54
#